data_AF-A0A9E5TJE6-F1
#
_entry.id   AF-A0A9E5TJE6-F1
#
_cell.length_a   1.000
_cell.length_b   1.000
_cell.length_c   1.000
_cell.angle_alpha   90.00
_cell.angle_beta   90.00
_cell.angle_gamma   90.00
#
_symmetry.space_group_name_H-M   'P 1'
#
loop_
_entity.id
_entity.type
_entity.pdbx_description
1 polymer ?
#
loop_
_entity_poly.entity_id
_entity_poly.type
_entity_poly.pdbx_seq_one_letter_code
_entity_poly.pdbx_strand_id
1 'polypeptide(L)'
;MRSWRTRRAVRLVFVLVATLCCGAAVSLAGGNVLERLYNDIVLDNYDHFLPCEKLPTSAEVNRILDEHEDVLEAIKDVNPGRIFVQVDEWTCPGRADIIISYATHQDRLAVEKIIGGETFFGVPYRLRNI
;
A
#
# COMPACT_ATOMS: atom_id res chain seq x y z
N MET A 1 37.48 37.33 6.01
CA MET A 1 37.18 36.62 4.74
C MET A 1 37.27 35.09 4.84
N ARG A 2 38.19 34.49 5.61
CA ARG A 2 38.38 33.02 5.74
C ARG A 2 37.19 32.27 6.38
N SER A 3 36.49 32.89 7.33
CA SER A 3 35.37 32.30 8.08
C SER A 3 34.06 32.14 7.28
N TRP A 4 33.92 32.85 6.15
CA TRP A 4 32.72 32.79 5.30
C TRP A 4 32.80 31.66 4.28
N ARG A 5 33.99 31.40 3.72
CA ARG A 5 34.24 30.23 2.85
C ARG A 5 34.10 28.92 3.61
N THR A 6 34.56 28.83 4.87
CA THR A 6 34.38 27.63 5.70
C THR A 6 32.92 27.40 6.07
N ARG A 7 32.15 28.43 6.44
CA ARG A 7 30.71 28.29 6.70
C ARG A 7 29.92 27.85 5.47
N ARG A 8 30.28 28.34 4.28
CA ARG A 8 29.68 27.93 3.00
C ARG A 8 30.05 26.49 2.63
N ALA A 9 31.31 26.10 2.80
CA ALA A 9 31.76 24.74 2.57
C ALA A 9 31.07 23.75 3.52
N VAL A 10 30.97 24.08 4.82
CA VAL A 10 30.25 23.25 5.79
C VAL A 10 28.77 23.13 5.45
N ARG A 11 28.10 24.22 5.05
CA ARG A 11 26.70 24.16 4.59
C ARG A 11 26.55 23.30 3.32
N LEU A 12 27.44 23.42 2.35
CA LEU A 12 27.42 22.62 1.13
C LEU A 12 27.61 21.14 1.42
N VAL A 13 28.56 20.80 2.29
CA VAL A 13 28.77 19.42 2.74
C VAL A 13 27.52 18.90 3.46
N PHE A 14 26.91 19.69 4.34
CA PHE A 14 25.70 19.29 5.05
C PHE A 14 24.52 19.05 4.09
N VAL A 15 24.35 19.91 3.09
CA VAL A 15 23.31 19.73 2.05
C VAL A 15 23.57 18.49 1.21
N LEU A 16 24.83 18.25 0.81
CA LEU A 16 25.23 17.06 0.04
C LEU A 16 25.01 15.77 0.84
N VAL A 17 25.37 15.75 2.11
CA VAL A 17 25.13 14.61 3.00
C VAL A 17 23.64 14.39 3.21
N ALA A 18 22.86 15.45 3.45
CA ALA A 18 21.41 15.34 3.59
C ALA A 18 20.73 14.81 2.32
N THR A 19 21.14 15.27 1.13
CA THR A 19 20.60 14.76 -0.15
C THR A 19 21.01 13.32 -0.40
N LEU A 20 22.24 12.93 -0.09
CA LEU A 20 22.69 11.53 -0.19
C LEU A 20 21.92 10.62 0.78
N CYS A 21 21.70 11.06 2.02
CA CYS A 21 20.90 10.34 3.01
C CYS A 21 19.43 10.23 2.61
N CYS A 22 18.82 11.30 2.06
CA CYS A 22 17.46 11.25 1.52
C CYS A 22 17.38 10.28 0.33
N GLY A 23 18.35 10.30 -0.59
CA GLY A 23 18.43 9.38 -1.71
C GLY A 23 18.52 7.91 -1.27
N ALA A 24 19.39 7.63 -0.29
CA ALA A 24 19.53 6.29 0.28
C ALA A 24 18.26 5.83 1.03
N ALA A 25 17.61 6.73 1.79
CA ALA A 25 16.35 6.43 2.47
C ALA A 25 15.22 6.07 1.49
N VAL A 26 15.14 6.79 0.37
CA VAL A 26 14.19 6.47 -0.72
C VAL A 26 14.49 5.11 -1.36
N SER A 27 15.76 4.77 -1.50
CA SER A 27 16.19 3.48 -2.07
C SER A 27 15.89 2.30 -1.14
N LEU A 28 16.07 2.50 0.17
CA LEU A 28 15.87 1.51 1.22
C LEU A 28 14.38 1.23 1.52
N ALA A 29 13.48 2.15 1.15
CA ALA A 29 12.04 2.02 1.41
C ALA A 29 11.32 0.95 0.58
N GLY A 30 12.00 0.25 -0.34
CA GLY A 30 11.46 -0.91 -1.05
C GLY A 30 10.32 -0.56 -2.01
N GLY A 31 10.65 -0.43 -3.30
CA GLY A 31 9.70 -0.14 -4.38
C GLY A 31 9.94 1.25 -4.98
N ASN A 32 9.85 1.34 -6.31
CA ASN A 32 10.00 2.61 -7.00
C ASN A 32 8.92 3.58 -6.49
N VAL A 33 9.29 4.62 -5.73
CA VAL A 33 8.32 5.63 -5.25
C VAL A 33 7.46 6.18 -6.38
N LEU A 34 8.04 6.26 -7.59
CA LEU A 34 7.32 6.62 -8.82
C LEU A 34 6.20 5.63 -9.18
N GLU A 35 6.43 4.33 -9.04
CA GLU A 35 5.44 3.29 -9.28
C GLU A 35 4.31 3.37 -8.25
N ARG A 36 4.65 3.59 -6.96
CA ARG A 36 3.65 3.80 -5.91
C ARG A 36 2.76 5.00 -6.20
N LEU A 37 3.37 6.13 -6.54
CA LEU A 37 2.63 7.36 -6.89
C LEU A 37 1.83 7.20 -8.18
N TYR A 38 2.35 6.47 -9.18
CA TYR A 38 1.63 6.20 -10.41
C TYR A 38 0.41 5.33 -10.16
N ASN A 39 0.55 4.23 -9.41
CA ASN A 39 -0.56 3.37 -9.06
C ASN A 39 -1.62 4.15 -8.28
N ASP A 40 -1.22 4.92 -7.26
CA ASP A 40 -2.15 5.63 -6.39
C ASP A 40 -2.84 6.83 -7.07
N ILE A 41 -2.11 7.65 -7.83
CA ILE A 41 -2.66 8.90 -8.38
C ILE A 41 -3.26 8.70 -9.78
N VAL A 42 -2.63 7.88 -10.62
CA VAL A 42 -3.04 7.73 -12.03
C VAL A 42 -4.00 6.57 -12.20
N LEU A 43 -3.70 5.43 -11.56
CA LEU A 43 -4.57 4.26 -11.63
C LEU A 43 -5.62 4.22 -10.52
N ASP A 44 -5.45 5.03 -9.46
CA ASP A 44 -6.25 4.97 -8.23
C ASP A 44 -6.09 3.63 -7.47
N ASN A 45 -5.06 2.85 -7.76
CA ASN A 45 -4.80 1.57 -7.11
C ASN A 45 -4.05 1.74 -5.80
N TYR A 46 -4.33 0.84 -4.84
CA TYR A 46 -3.55 0.70 -3.61
C TYR A 46 -2.84 -0.66 -3.59
N ASP A 47 -1.58 -0.65 -3.17
CA ASP A 47 -0.74 -1.85 -3.06
C ASP A 47 -0.02 -1.87 -1.71
N HIS A 48 0.01 -3.03 -1.05
CA HIS A 48 0.75 -3.20 0.22
C HIS A 48 2.28 -3.33 0.03
N PHE A 49 2.76 -3.63 -1.19
CA PHE A 49 4.19 -3.79 -1.55
C PHE A 49 5.01 -4.75 -0.67
N LEU A 50 4.34 -5.60 0.11
CA LEU A 50 4.98 -6.63 0.92
C LEU A 50 5.49 -7.77 0.03
N PRO A 51 6.68 -8.32 0.32
CA PRO A 51 7.15 -9.53 -0.36
C PRO A 51 6.35 -10.76 0.11
N CYS A 52 6.30 -11.82 -0.70
CA CYS A 52 5.48 -13.00 -0.45
C CYS A 52 5.73 -13.65 0.93
N GLU A 53 6.96 -13.63 1.44
CA GLU A 53 7.31 -14.23 2.73
C GLU A 53 6.66 -13.52 3.93
N LYS A 54 6.18 -12.30 3.72
CA LYS A 54 5.49 -11.48 4.72
C LYS A 54 3.97 -11.57 4.64
N LEU A 55 3.43 -12.26 3.63
CA LEU A 55 1.99 -12.48 3.51
C LEU A 55 1.53 -13.64 4.42
N PRO A 56 0.28 -13.62 4.90
CA PRO A 56 -0.31 -14.75 5.60
C PRO A 56 -0.55 -15.95 4.66
N THR A 57 -0.88 -17.10 5.24
CA THR A 57 -1.29 -18.28 4.45
C THR A 57 -2.69 -18.10 3.89
N SER A 58 -3.02 -18.73 2.77
CA SER A 58 -4.38 -18.67 2.20
C SER A 58 -5.45 -19.17 3.18
N ALA A 59 -5.14 -20.20 3.98
CA ALA A 59 -6.05 -20.70 5.00
C ALA A 59 -6.33 -19.66 6.10
N GLU A 60 -5.31 -18.88 6.50
CA GLU A 60 -5.45 -17.80 7.47
C GLU A 60 -6.28 -16.63 6.91
N VAL A 61 -6.05 -16.26 5.65
CA VAL A 61 -6.85 -15.22 4.98
C VAL A 61 -8.32 -15.61 4.91
N ASN A 62 -8.63 -16.82 4.43
CA ASN A 62 -10.01 -17.31 4.32
C ASN A 62 -10.69 -17.35 5.70
N ARG A 63 -10.00 -17.85 6.74
CA ARG A 63 -10.54 -17.83 8.11
C ARG A 63 -10.88 -16.41 8.57
N ILE A 64 -10.02 -15.42 8.34
CA ILE A 64 -10.26 -14.03 8.74
C ILE A 64 -11.43 -13.43 7.97
N LEU A 65 -11.59 -13.76 6.68
CA LEU A 65 -12.75 -13.35 5.90
C LEU A 65 -14.05 -13.96 6.44
N ASP A 66 -14.03 -15.24 6.80
CA ASP A 66 -15.19 -15.95 7.38
C ASP A 66 -15.56 -15.38 8.76
N GLU A 67 -14.57 -15.05 9.60
CA GLU A 67 -14.77 -14.46 10.93
C GLU A 67 -15.34 -13.03 10.88
N HIS A 68 -15.15 -12.32 9.76
CA HIS A 68 -15.54 -10.92 9.56
C HIS A 68 -16.43 -10.73 8.33
N GLU A 69 -17.33 -11.69 8.09
CA GLU A 69 -18.27 -11.67 6.98
C GLU A 69 -19.16 -10.41 6.99
N ASP A 70 -19.53 -9.91 8.17
CA ASP A 70 -20.32 -8.68 8.35
C ASP A 70 -19.62 -7.44 7.76
N VAL A 71 -18.32 -7.33 7.94
CA VAL A 71 -17.51 -6.24 7.37
C VAL A 71 -17.35 -6.44 5.86
N LEU A 72 -17.20 -7.69 5.41
CA LEU A 72 -17.12 -8.02 3.99
C LEU A 72 -18.41 -7.66 3.25
N GLU A 73 -19.57 -7.91 3.85
CA GLU A 73 -20.87 -7.48 3.34
C GLU A 73 -20.97 -5.96 3.29
N ALA A 74 -20.58 -5.25 4.35
CA ALA A 74 -20.56 -3.78 4.36
C ALA A 74 -19.67 -3.20 3.25
N ILE A 75 -18.52 -3.81 2.97
CA ILE A 75 -17.63 -3.43 1.86
C ILE A 75 -18.35 -3.63 0.51
N LYS A 76 -18.98 -4.79 0.29
CA LYS A 76 -19.72 -5.07 -0.95
C LYS A 76 -20.91 -4.12 -1.16
N ASP A 77 -21.55 -3.72 -0.06
CA ASP A 77 -22.72 -2.84 -0.05
C ASP A 77 -22.40 -1.36 -0.33
N VAL A 78 -21.12 -0.97 -0.34
CA VAL A 78 -20.71 0.38 -0.81
C VAL A 78 -21.22 0.64 -2.22
N ASN A 79 -21.11 -0.35 -3.12
CA ASN A 79 -21.61 -0.28 -4.48
C ASN A 79 -22.01 -1.69 -4.96
N PRO A 80 -23.25 -2.12 -4.66
CA PRO A 80 -23.69 -3.49 -4.91
C PRO A 80 -23.51 -3.93 -6.36
N GLY A 81 -22.81 -5.05 -6.57
CA GLY A 81 -22.49 -5.59 -7.89
C GLY A 81 -21.35 -4.87 -8.64
N ARG A 82 -20.70 -3.88 -7.99
CA ARG A 82 -19.54 -3.15 -8.53
C ARG A 82 -18.30 -3.26 -7.64
N ILE A 83 -18.43 -3.82 -6.44
CA ILE A 83 -17.30 -4.20 -5.59
C ILE A 83 -17.11 -5.71 -5.60
N PHE A 84 -15.88 -6.15 -5.84
CA PHE A 84 -15.51 -7.57 -5.87
C PHE A 84 -14.35 -7.81 -4.91
N VAL A 85 -14.51 -8.79 -4.03
CA VAL A 85 -13.46 -9.19 -3.08
C VAL A 85 -13.00 -10.59 -3.42
N GLN A 86 -11.68 -10.76 -3.56
CA GLN A 86 -11.05 -12.02 -3.96
C GLN A 86 -9.79 -12.26 -3.12
N VAL A 87 -9.45 -13.53 -2.90
CA VAL A 87 -8.18 -13.94 -2.31
C VAL A 87 -7.22 -14.27 -3.45
N ASP A 88 -6.06 -13.62 -3.50
CA ASP A 88 -5.05 -13.94 -4.51
C ASP A 88 -4.10 -15.02 -4.01
N GLU A 89 -4.39 -16.25 -4.39
CA GLU A 89 -3.58 -17.43 -4.07
C GLU A 89 -2.55 -17.77 -5.16
N TRP A 90 -2.56 -17.03 -6.28
CA TRP A 90 -1.78 -17.36 -7.48
C TRP A 90 -0.45 -16.63 -7.52
N THR A 91 -0.41 -15.37 -7.07
CA THR A 91 0.80 -14.55 -7.14
C THR A 91 1.91 -15.05 -6.21
N CYS A 92 1.54 -15.53 -5.01
CA CYS A 92 2.49 -16.00 -4.01
C CYS A 92 2.12 -17.42 -3.56
N PRO A 93 2.71 -18.49 -4.13
CA PRO A 93 2.31 -19.87 -3.81
C PRO A 93 2.28 -20.18 -2.31
N GLY A 94 1.11 -20.62 -1.82
CA GLY A 94 0.87 -20.96 -0.40
C GLY A 94 0.66 -19.76 0.53
N ARG A 95 0.67 -18.55 -0.01
CA ARG A 95 0.39 -17.29 0.69
C ARG A 95 -0.69 -16.53 -0.06
N ALA A 96 -1.32 -15.58 0.61
CA ALA A 96 -2.33 -14.77 -0.04
C ALA A 96 -2.47 -13.38 0.57
N ASP A 97 -3.05 -12.50 -0.21
CA ASP A 97 -3.59 -11.21 0.21
C ASP A 97 -5.02 -11.07 -0.34
N ILE A 98 -5.68 -9.97 0.03
CA ILE A 98 -7.05 -9.69 -0.43
C ILE A 98 -6.99 -8.65 -1.56
N ILE A 99 -7.66 -8.92 -2.68
CA ILE A 99 -7.91 -7.93 -3.73
C ILE A 99 -9.36 -7.43 -3.58
N ILE A 100 -9.52 -6.13 -3.43
CA ILE A 100 -10.82 -5.45 -3.48
C ILE A 100 -10.86 -4.58 -4.73
N SER A 101 -11.64 -5.02 -5.72
CA SER A 101 -11.88 -4.25 -6.93
C SER A 101 -13.10 -3.36 -6.78
N TYR A 102 -13.05 -2.14 -7.33
CA TYR A 102 -14.08 -1.11 -7.19
C TYR A 102 -14.17 -0.25 -8.47
N ALA A 103 -15.26 0.51 -8.64
CA ALA A 103 -15.55 1.22 -9.89
C ALA A 103 -15.22 2.72 -9.88
N THR A 104 -15.20 3.37 -8.72
CA THR A 104 -14.93 4.81 -8.60
C THR A 104 -14.07 5.16 -7.41
N HIS A 105 -13.37 6.30 -7.47
CA HIS A 105 -12.60 6.83 -6.34
C HIS A 105 -13.43 7.00 -5.06
N GLN A 106 -14.73 7.31 -5.17
CA GLN A 106 -15.60 7.40 -3.99
C GLN A 106 -15.86 6.03 -3.36
N ASP A 107 -15.95 4.97 -4.17
CA ASP A 107 -16.03 3.60 -3.66
C ASP A 107 -14.75 3.25 -2.89
N ARG A 108 -13.58 3.59 -3.42
CA ARG A 108 -12.29 3.41 -2.75
C ARG A 108 -12.29 4.03 -1.35
N LEU A 109 -12.61 5.32 -1.26
CA LEU A 109 -12.62 6.06 0.01
C LEU A 109 -13.62 5.47 1.02
N ALA A 110 -14.78 5.00 0.55
CA ALA A 110 -15.76 4.36 1.40
C ALA A 110 -15.28 3.00 1.92
N VAL A 111 -14.66 2.18 1.07
CA VAL A 111 -14.05 0.91 1.46
C VAL A 111 -12.92 1.12 2.47
N GLU A 112 -11.98 2.03 2.19
CA GLU A 112 -10.88 2.36 3.10
C GLU A 112 -11.40 2.84 4.47
N LYS A 113 -12.50 3.60 4.48
CA LYS A 113 -13.15 4.03 5.73
C LYS A 113 -13.75 2.87 6.51
N ILE A 114 -14.33 1.87 5.85
CA ILE A 114 -14.88 0.67 6.51
C ILE A 114 -13.74 -0.17 7.10
N ILE A 115 -12.65 -0.36 6.35
CA ILE A 115 -11.47 -1.11 6.81
C ILE A 115 -10.79 -0.40 7.98
N GLY A 116 -10.68 0.93 7.92
CA GLY A 116 -10.17 1.75 9.02
C GLY A 116 -8.66 1.61 9.28
N GLY A 117 -7.89 1.08 8.32
CA GLY A 117 -6.44 0.91 8.45
C GLY A 117 -5.77 0.36 7.18
N GLU A 118 -4.48 0.09 7.27
CA GLU A 118 -3.66 -0.41 6.15
C GLU A 118 -3.82 -1.92 5.89
N THR A 119 -4.54 -2.63 6.76
CA THR A 119 -4.80 -4.07 6.68
C THR A 119 -6.26 -4.37 7.05
N PHE A 120 -6.82 -5.44 6.48
CA PHE A 120 -8.11 -6.00 6.85
C PHE A 120 -7.89 -7.01 7.97
N PHE A 121 -8.09 -6.61 9.23
CA PHE A 121 -7.87 -7.46 10.41
C PHE A 121 -6.50 -8.16 10.43
N GLY A 122 -5.44 -7.43 10.05
CA GLY A 122 -4.07 -7.95 9.96
C GLY A 122 -3.71 -8.61 8.63
N VAL A 123 -4.68 -8.80 7.73
CA VAL A 123 -4.44 -9.29 6.36
C VAL A 123 -4.12 -8.12 5.43
N PRO A 124 -2.98 -8.15 4.72
CA PRO A 124 -2.70 -7.16 3.67
C PRO A 124 -3.76 -7.22 2.58
N TYR A 125 -4.13 -6.06 2.03
CA TYR A 125 -5.04 -5.99 0.90
C TYR A 125 -4.50 -5.03 -0.18
N ARG A 126 -5.03 -5.18 -1.39
CA ARG A 126 -4.82 -4.30 -2.53
C ARG A 126 -6.17 -3.79 -3.01
N LEU A 127 -6.17 -2.56 -3.52
CA LEU A 127 -7.35 -1.97 -4.17
C LEU A 127 -7.09 -1.86 -5.67
N ARG A 128 -8.12 -2.21 -6.46
CA ARG A 128 -8.06 -2.20 -7.93
C ARG A 128 -9.22 -1.42 -8.52
N ASN A 129 -8.91 -0.30 -9.14
CA ASN A 129 -9.86 0.45 -9.96
C ASN A 129 -10.10 -0.29 -11.28
N ILE A 130 -11.36 -0.63 -11.58
CA ILE A 130 -11.76 -1.42 -12.76
C ILE A 130 -12.86 -0.76 -13.59
#